data_AF-A0A1I0X338-F1
#
_entry.id   AF-A0A1I0X338-F1
#
_cell.length_a   1.000
_cell.length_b   1.000
_cell.length_c   1.000
_cell.angle_alpha   90.00
_cell.angle_beta   90.00
_cell.angle_gamma   90.00
#
_symmetry.space_group_name_H-M   'P 1'
#
loop_
_entity.id
_entity.type
_entity.pdbx_description
1 polymer ?
#
loop_
_entity_poly.entity_id
_entity_poly.type
_entity_poly.pdbx_seq_one_letter_code
_entity_poly.pdbx_strand_id
1 'polypeptide(L)'
;MMTMNSRAFLDDLGKWADNGADYNDWDLTPFVKDIELLLDAKSLNYILLDYPFAYLHHDVSDLINVAFYIDTPLDIAMARRLLRDFRETANERVHEELEAYLAQGRSAYLVMDEKVKPNSDFIIDGLLSLDIITKKIIEKIGEEDAK
;
A
#
# COMPACT_ATOMS: atom_id res chain seq x y z
N MET A 1 -4.75 -9.26 13.74
CA MET A 1 -4.53 -7.81 13.76
C MET A 1 -3.59 -7.49 14.92
N MET A 2 -2.28 -7.47 14.66
CA MET A 2 -1.30 -7.02 15.65
C MET A 2 -1.50 -5.52 15.81
N THR A 3 -1.99 -5.07 16.96
CA THR A 3 -1.88 -3.65 17.34
C THR A 3 -0.41 -3.40 17.72
N MET A 4 0.46 -3.27 16.72
CA MET A 4 1.70 -2.53 16.92
C MET A 4 1.31 -1.12 17.36
N ASN A 5 1.95 -0.61 18.40
CA ASN A 5 1.75 0.75 18.86
C ASN A 5 2.01 1.68 17.68
N SER A 6 0.97 2.33 17.13
CA SER A 6 0.98 2.99 15.81
C SER A 6 2.14 3.98 15.68
N ARG A 7 2.54 4.58 16.80
CA ARG A 7 3.64 5.54 16.90
C ARG A 7 5.03 4.94 16.63
N ALA A 8 5.36 3.78 17.21
CA ALA A 8 6.68 3.17 17.01
C ALA A 8 6.87 2.73 15.55
N PHE A 9 5.82 2.20 14.95
CA PHE A 9 5.82 1.83 13.53
C PHE A 9 5.98 3.05 12.61
N LEU A 10 5.28 4.16 12.90
CA LEU A 10 5.43 5.41 12.16
C LEU A 10 6.82 6.01 12.32
N ASP A 11 7.42 5.87 13.50
CA ASP A 11 8.78 6.35 13.75
C ASP A 11 9.83 5.53 12.98
N ASP A 12 9.64 4.22 12.88
CA ASP A 12 10.53 3.36 12.10
C ASP A 12 10.33 3.55 10.58
N LEU A 13 9.09 3.79 10.14
CA LEU A 13 8.77 4.16 8.76
C LEU A 13 9.40 5.50 8.34
N GLY A 14 9.34 6.51 9.21
CA GLY A 14 9.93 7.82 8.94
C GLY A 14 11.45 7.71 8.77
N LYS A 15 12.13 7.01 9.68
CA LYS A 15 13.57 6.74 9.56
C LYS A 15 13.92 5.93 8.32
N TRP A 16 13.13 4.91 7.98
CA TRP A 16 13.31 4.14 6.76
C TRP A 16 13.22 5.04 5.51
N ALA A 17 12.23 5.93 5.47
CA ALA A 17 12.09 6.91 4.39
C ALA A 17 13.29 7.85 4.31
N ASP A 18 13.73 8.39 5.45
CA ASP A 18 14.88 9.31 5.53
C ASP A 18 16.21 8.63 5.17
N ASN A 19 16.34 7.33 5.41
CA ASN A 19 17.51 6.52 5.08
C ASN A 19 17.52 6.01 3.63
N GLY A 20 16.75 6.64 2.76
CA GLY A 20 16.75 6.36 1.33
C GLY A 20 15.79 5.24 0.94
N ALA A 21 14.91 4.78 1.83
CA ALA A 21 13.80 3.88 1.54
C ALA A 21 14.19 2.65 0.70
N ASP A 22 15.04 1.78 1.27
CA ASP A 22 15.34 0.47 0.68
C ASP A 22 14.23 -0.51 1.05
N TYR A 23 13.46 -0.95 0.05
CA TYR A 23 12.33 -1.83 0.27
C TYR A 23 12.75 -3.22 0.76
N ASN A 24 14.00 -3.61 0.56
CA ASN A 24 14.53 -4.90 0.99
C ASN A 24 14.92 -4.93 2.49
N ASP A 25 14.80 -3.80 3.19
CA ASP A 25 14.95 -3.75 4.66
C ASP A 25 13.81 -4.46 5.40
N TRP A 26 12.68 -4.71 4.71
CA TRP A 26 11.50 -5.34 5.29
C TRP A 26 11.58 -6.86 5.15
N ASP A 27 11.52 -7.60 6.26
CA ASP A 27 11.42 -9.07 6.20
C ASP A 27 10.01 -9.48 5.76
N LEU A 28 9.87 -9.84 4.48
CA LEU A 28 8.64 -10.33 3.87
C LEU A 28 8.57 -11.85 3.78
N THR A 29 9.46 -12.59 4.44
CA THR A 29 9.48 -14.07 4.39
C THR A 29 8.11 -14.71 4.67
N PRO A 30 7.33 -14.26 5.71
CA PRO A 30 6.01 -14.83 5.95
C PRO A 30 5.03 -14.55 4.81
N PHE A 31 5.10 -13.36 4.22
CA PHE A 31 4.23 -12.92 3.13
C PHE A 31 4.52 -13.70 1.83
N VAL A 32 5.80 -13.86 1.48
CA VAL A 32 6.24 -14.66 0.32
C VAL A 32 5.76 -16.09 0.44
N LYS A 33 5.93 -16.71 1.62
CA LYS A 33 5.46 -18.08 1.87
C LYS A 33 3.95 -18.23 1.68
N ASP A 34 3.17 -17.24 2.13
CA ASP A 34 1.72 -17.26 1.94
C ASP A 34 1.35 -17.15 0.46
N ILE A 35 2.06 -16.36 -0.34
CA ILE A 35 1.87 -16.28 -1.80
C ILE A 35 2.19 -17.62 -2.45
N GLU A 36 3.34 -18.23 -2.13
CA GLU A 36 3.74 -19.53 -2.69
C GLU A 36 2.70 -20.63 -2.41
N LEU A 37 2.16 -20.68 -1.19
CA LEU A 37 1.09 -21.61 -0.83
C LEU A 37 -0.19 -21.41 -1.67
N LEU A 38 -0.52 -20.16 -2.00
CA LEU A 38 -1.66 -19.85 -2.85
C LEU A 38 -1.39 -20.18 -4.33
N LEU A 39 -0.16 -19.99 -4.81
CA LEU A 39 0.25 -20.39 -6.16
C LEU A 39 0.19 -21.91 -6.37
N ASP A 40 0.52 -22.69 -5.34
CA ASP A 40 0.39 -24.15 -5.35
C ASP A 40 -1.08 -24.62 -5.34
N ALA A 41 -2.01 -23.77 -4.88
CA ALA A 41 -3.43 -24.07 -4.87
C ALA A 41 -4.01 -23.93 -6.29
N LYS A 42 -4.06 -25.06 -7.02
CA LYS A 42 -4.51 -25.17 -8.43
C LYS A 42 -5.93 -24.66 -8.77
N SER A 43 -6.67 -24.10 -7.83
CA SER A 43 -8.05 -23.64 -8.00
C SER A 43 -8.20 -22.12 -8.15
N LEU A 44 -7.11 -21.35 -8.03
CA LEU A 44 -7.17 -19.89 -8.10
C LEU A 44 -6.79 -19.42 -9.50
N ASN A 45 -7.60 -18.53 -10.07
CA ASN A 45 -7.25 -17.82 -11.32
C ASN A 45 -6.43 -16.55 -11.03
N TYR A 46 -6.66 -15.92 -9.88
CA TYR A 46 -6.03 -14.66 -9.48
C TYR A 46 -5.71 -14.66 -8.00
N ILE A 47 -4.61 -13.98 -7.66
CA ILE A 47 -4.25 -13.62 -6.29
C ILE A 47 -4.13 -12.09 -6.26
N LEU A 48 -4.93 -11.44 -5.42
CA LEU A 48 -4.84 -9.98 -5.22
C LEU A 48 -4.03 -9.71 -3.96
N LEU A 49 -2.96 -8.94 -4.12
CA LEU A 49 -2.05 -8.58 -3.03
C LEU A 49 -2.32 -7.15 -2.58
N ASP A 50 -2.75 -6.96 -1.33
CA ASP A 50 -2.73 -5.65 -0.66
C ASP A 50 -1.31 -5.38 -0.19
N TYR A 51 -0.47 -4.96 -1.15
CA TYR A 51 0.97 -4.88 -1.00
C TYR A 51 1.50 -3.53 -1.53
N PRO A 52 2.18 -2.72 -0.70
CA PRO A 52 2.43 -1.32 -1.03
C PRO A 52 3.69 -1.05 -1.86
N PHE A 53 4.51 -2.06 -2.22
CA PHE A 53 5.85 -1.81 -2.80
C PHE A 53 5.99 -2.10 -4.30
N ALA A 54 4.91 -2.54 -4.98
CA ALA A 54 4.98 -2.98 -6.38
C ALA A 54 6.17 -3.94 -6.59
N TYR A 55 7.04 -3.69 -7.57
CA TYR A 55 8.20 -4.54 -7.87
C TYR A 55 9.47 -4.22 -7.07
N LEU A 56 9.43 -3.33 -6.09
CA LEU A 56 10.65 -2.78 -5.49
C LEU A 56 11.32 -3.70 -4.46
N HIS A 57 10.64 -4.76 -4.02
CA HIS A 57 11.22 -5.77 -3.14
C HIS A 57 11.61 -7.03 -3.91
N HIS A 58 12.87 -7.45 -3.80
CA HIS A 58 13.41 -8.54 -4.61
C HIS A 58 12.71 -9.90 -4.42
N ASP A 59 12.33 -10.25 -3.19
CA ASP A 59 11.64 -11.53 -2.95
C ASP A 59 10.20 -11.59 -3.48
N VAL A 60 9.59 -10.44 -3.79
CA VAL A 60 8.18 -10.37 -4.23
C VAL A 60 8.06 -9.96 -5.70
N SER A 61 9.05 -9.25 -6.24
CA SER A 61 8.99 -8.69 -7.60
C SER A 61 8.65 -9.73 -8.66
N ASP A 62 9.26 -10.91 -8.56
CA ASP A 62 9.12 -11.97 -9.56
C ASP A 62 7.81 -12.75 -9.41
N LEU A 63 7.06 -12.51 -8.33
CA LEU A 63 5.75 -13.12 -8.07
C LEU A 63 4.59 -12.24 -8.56
N ILE A 64 4.86 -11.00 -8.99
CA ILE A 64 3.84 -10.05 -9.43
C ILE A 64 3.76 -10.06 -10.95
N ASN A 65 2.56 -10.26 -11.48
CA ASN A 65 2.30 -10.12 -12.93
C ASN A 65 1.90 -8.69 -13.34
N VAL A 66 1.21 -7.98 -12.45
CA VAL A 66 0.71 -6.63 -12.70
C VAL A 66 0.60 -5.85 -11.38
N ALA A 67 1.05 -4.60 -11.38
CA ALA A 67 1.00 -3.69 -10.25
C ALA A 67 0.10 -2.47 -10.53
N PHE A 68 -0.76 -2.15 -9.57
CA PHE A 68 -1.67 -1.00 -9.63
C PHE A 68 -1.34 0.01 -8.54
N TYR A 69 -1.20 1.29 -8.92
CA TYR A 69 -1.08 2.39 -7.97
C TYR A 69 -2.36 3.23 -7.97
N ILE A 70 -3.03 3.33 -6.82
CA ILE A 70 -4.21 4.19 -6.65
C ILE A 70 -3.75 5.56 -6.17
N ASP A 71 -3.59 6.47 -7.12
CA ASP A 71 -3.08 7.82 -6.92
C ASP A 71 -4.11 8.71 -6.23
N THR A 72 -4.08 8.70 -4.90
CA THR A 72 -4.99 9.50 -4.06
C THR A 72 -4.23 10.67 -3.45
N PRO A 73 -4.67 11.93 -3.67
CA PRO A 73 -4.09 13.08 -2.99
C PRO A 73 -4.05 12.88 -1.46
N LEU A 74 -2.92 13.22 -0.83
CA LEU A 74 -2.67 12.90 0.58
C LEU A 74 -3.64 13.57 1.55
N ASP A 75 -4.13 14.76 1.22
CA ASP A 75 -5.18 15.47 1.98
C ASP A 75 -6.51 14.69 1.96
N ILE A 76 -6.90 14.17 0.80
CA ILE A 76 -8.07 13.31 0.63
C ILE A 76 -7.88 11.97 1.35
N ALA A 77 -6.70 11.35 1.21
CA ALA A 77 -6.38 10.08 1.88
C ALA A 77 -6.44 10.23 3.40
N MET A 78 -5.86 11.31 3.93
CA MET A 78 -5.92 11.65 5.36
C MET A 78 -7.36 11.89 5.83
N ALA A 79 -8.13 12.71 5.11
CA ALA A 79 -9.52 12.97 5.47
C ALA A 79 -10.36 11.68 5.51
N ARG A 80 -10.21 10.80 4.51
CA ARG A 80 -10.87 9.47 4.47
C ARG A 80 -10.43 8.60 5.65
N ARG A 81 -9.13 8.54 5.97
CA ARG A 81 -8.61 7.79 7.12
C ARG A 81 -9.20 8.29 8.43
N LEU A 82 -9.22 9.61 8.65
CA LEU A 82 -9.77 10.21 9.87
C LEU A 82 -11.26 9.89 10.04
N LEU A 83 -12.05 10.03 8.97
CA LEU A 83 -13.48 9.71 8.99
C LEU A 83 -13.76 8.22 9.24
N ARG A 84 -12.90 7.33 8.76
CA ARG A 84 -13.02 5.87 8.92
C ARG A 84 -12.64 5.43 10.33
N ASP A 85 -11.48 5.86 10.81
CA ASP A 85 -10.85 5.28 12.01
C ASP A 85 -11.28 6.02 13.30
N PHE A 86 -11.73 7.27 13.19
CA PHE A 86 -11.96 8.14 14.34
C PHE A 86 -13.42 8.60 14.51
N ARG A 87 -14.36 7.90 13.87
CA ARG A 87 -15.79 8.26 13.88
C ARG A 87 -16.39 8.37 15.29
N GLU A 88 -15.94 7.53 16.21
CA GLU A 88 -16.47 7.43 17.59
C GLU A 88 -15.39 7.67 18.67
N THR A 89 -14.21 8.16 18.29
CA THR A 89 -13.09 8.36 19.23
C THR A 89 -13.02 9.78 19.76
N ALA A 90 -12.39 9.92 20.94
CA ALA A 90 -12.07 11.22 21.53
C ALA A 90 -11.14 12.06 20.63
N ASN A 91 -11.33 13.39 20.67
CA ASN A 91 -10.61 14.35 19.83
C ASN A 91 -9.08 14.29 20.03
N GLU A 92 -8.61 13.98 21.23
CA GLU A 92 -7.18 13.90 21.56
C GLU A 92 -6.45 12.87 20.68
N ARG A 93 -7.11 11.74 20.37
CA ARG A 93 -6.54 10.70 19.50
C ARG A 93 -6.39 11.16 18.05
N VAL A 94 -7.31 12.01 17.58
CA VAL A 94 -7.21 12.61 16.24
C VAL A 94 -6.01 13.55 16.17
N HIS A 95 -5.81 14.35 17.22
CA HIS A 95 -4.65 15.25 17.32
C HIS A 95 -3.33 14.48 17.31
N GLU A 96 -3.19 13.44 18.12
CA GLU A 96 -1.97 12.61 18.19
C GLU A 96 -1.62 11.97 16.83
N GLU A 97 -2.62 11.53 16.08
CA GLU A 97 -2.41 10.88 14.78
C GLU A 97 -2.04 11.89 13.69
N LEU A 98 -2.59 13.10 13.74
CA LEU A 98 -2.17 14.20 12.87
C LEU A 98 -0.73 14.64 13.18
N GLU A 99 -0.35 14.72 14.45
CA GLU A 99 1.03 15.01 14.85
C GLU A 99 1.99 13.93 14.33
N ALA A 100 1.65 12.65 14.50
CA ALA A 100 2.47 11.54 14.01
C ALA A 100 2.60 11.54 12.48
N TYR A 101 1.52 11.86 11.76
CA TYR A 101 1.57 12.02 10.31
C TYR A 101 2.50 13.15 9.87
N LEU A 102 2.39 14.33 10.50
CA LEU A 102 3.22 15.48 10.17
C LEU A 102 4.70 15.25 10.52
N ALA A 103 4.96 14.55 11.62
CA ALA A 103 6.31 14.26 12.06
C ALA A 103 7.01 13.23 11.16
N GLN A 104 6.37 12.09 10.88
CA GLN A 104 7.05 10.94 10.26
C GLN A 104 6.21 10.22 9.19
N GLY A 105 4.88 10.16 9.35
CA GLY A 105 4.05 9.41 8.40
C GLY A 105 4.08 9.98 6.97
N ARG A 106 4.13 11.32 6.82
CA ARG A 106 4.08 11.98 5.52
C ARG A 106 5.28 11.68 4.64
N SER A 107 6.49 11.57 5.20
CA SER A 107 7.69 11.28 4.40
C SER A 107 7.60 9.90 3.75
N ALA A 108 7.14 8.89 4.49
CA ALA A 108 6.91 7.56 3.96
C ALA A 108 5.91 7.54 2.79
N TYR A 109 4.83 8.32 2.84
CA TYR A 109 3.89 8.43 1.72
C TYR A 109 4.49 9.13 0.49
N LEU A 110 5.28 10.20 0.70
CA LEU A 110 5.94 10.89 -0.41
C LEU A 110 6.95 9.98 -1.12
N VAL A 111 7.65 9.13 -0.36
CA VAL A 111 8.51 8.10 -0.94
C VAL A 111 7.72 7.14 -1.83
N MET A 112 6.49 6.77 -1.46
CA MET A 112 5.65 5.93 -2.33
C MET A 112 5.30 6.63 -3.65
N ASP A 113 4.96 7.92 -3.61
CA ASP A 113 4.71 8.71 -4.82
C ASP A 113 5.96 8.85 -5.69
N GLU A 114 7.14 8.99 -5.07
CA GLU A 114 8.41 9.15 -5.79
C GLU A 114 8.90 7.84 -6.39
N LYS A 115 8.72 6.71 -5.70
CA LYS A 115 9.34 5.44 -6.07
C LYS A 115 8.35 4.37 -6.51
N VAL A 116 7.30 4.10 -5.74
CA VAL A 116 6.36 3.00 -6.05
C VAL A 116 5.48 3.36 -7.25
N LYS A 117 4.95 4.58 -7.29
CA LYS A 117 4.09 5.06 -8.37
C LYS A 117 4.74 4.90 -9.76
N PRO A 118 5.96 5.40 -10.04
CA PRO A 118 6.59 5.19 -11.35
C PRO A 118 7.01 3.74 -11.63
N ASN A 119 7.07 2.88 -10.62
CA ASN A 119 7.36 1.45 -10.76
C ASN A 119 6.08 0.59 -10.82
N SER A 120 4.89 1.19 -10.98
CA SER A 120 3.63 0.45 -11.14
C SER A 120 3.19 0.48 -12.60
N ASP A 121 2.58 -0.61 -13.10
CA ASP A 121 2.16 -0.70 -14.51
C ASP A 121 0.98 0.23 -14.82
N PHE A 122 0.05 0.35 -13.87
CA PHE A 122 -1.17 1.14 -14.06
C PHE A 122 -1.38 2.10 -12.90
N ILE A 123 -1.51 3.38 -13.24
CA ILE A 123 -1.88 4.43 -12.29
C ILE A 123 -3.38 4.71 -12.45
N ILE A 124 -4.11 4.58 -11.35
CA ILE A 124 -5.55 4.82 -11.30
C ILE A 124 -5.80 6.05 -10.43
N ASP A 125 -6.57 7.00 -10.95
CA ASP A 125 -7.01 8.17 -10.19
C ASP A 125 -7.87 7.75 -8.98
N GLY A 126 -7.36 8.01 -7.78
CA GLY A 126 -7.99 7.69 -6.50
C GLY A 126 -9.16 8.61 -6.10
N LEU A 127 -9.45 9.63 -6.91
CA LEU A 127 -10.65 10.47 -6.76
C LEU A 127 -11.88 9.85 -7.41
N LEU A 128 -11.71 8.83 -8.26
CA LEU A 128 -12.81 8.08 -8.85
C LEU A 128 -13.61 7.32 -7.79
N SER A 129 -14.86 6.97 -8.13
CA SER A 129 -15.68 6.12 -7.26
C SER A 129 -15.13 4.69 -7.23
N LEU A 130 -15.45 3.97 -6.15
CA LEU A 130 -15.03 2.58 -5.96
C LEU A 130 -15.43 1.68 -7.15
N ASP A 131 -16.64 1.85 -7.68
CA ASP A 131 -17.12 1.07 -8.83
C ASP A 131 -16.27 1.29 -10.07
N ILE A 132 -15.84 2.53 -10.31
CA ILE A 132 -15.01 2.88 -11.47
C ILE A 132 -13.57 2.39 -11.29
N ILE A 133 -12.99 2.54 -10.10
CA ILE A 133 -11.65 2.01 -9.79
C ILE A 133 -11.64 0.48 -9.98
N THR A 134 -12.62 -0.21 -9.38
CA THR A 134 -12.76 -1.66 -9.49
C THR A 134 -12.91 -2.11 -10.93
N LYS A 135 -13.77 -1.43 -11.70
CA LYS A 135 -13.96 -1.72 -13.12
C LYS A 135 -12.64 -1.60 -13.91
N LYS A 136 -11.87 -0.53 -13.68
CA LYS A 136 -10.57 -0.32 -14.33
C LYS A 136 -9.57 -1.43 -14.00
N ILE A 137 -9.50 -1.87 -12.74
CA ILE A 137 -8.62 -2.97 -12.33
C ILE A 137 -9.01 -4.26 -13.05
N ILE A 138 -10.30 -4.62 -13.05
CA ILE A 138 -10.80 -5.82 -13.73
C ILE A 138 -10.50 -5.80 -15.23
N GLU A 139 -10.72 -4.64 -15.88
CA GLU A 139 -10.40 -4.47 -17.31
C GLU A 139 -8.91 -4.73 -17.58
N LYS A 140 -8.01 -4.22 -16.74
CA LYS A 140 -6.56 -4.42 -16.90
C LYS A 140 -6.10 -5.83 -16.59
N ILE A 141 -6.65 -6.48 -15.57
CA ILE A 141 -6.37 -7.89 -15.31
C ILE A 141 -6.75 -8.74 -16.52
N GLY A 142 -7.94 -8.54 -17.09
CA GLY A 142 -8.38 -9.29 -18.26
C GLY A 142 -7.57 -9.02 -19.54
N GLU A 143 -6.99 -7.83 -19.68
CA GLU A 143 -6.04 -7.52 -20.76
C GLU A 143 -4.71 -8.28 -20.59
N GLU A 144 -4.21 -8.43 -19.36
CA GLU A 144 -2.97 -9.17 -19.08
C GLU A 144 -3.15 -10.68 -19.24
N ASP A 145 -4.29 -11.25 -18.84
CA ASP A 145 -4.56 -12.69 -19.00
C ASP A 145 -4.67 -13.13 -20.47
N ALA A 146 -4.99 -12.20 -21.35
CA ALA A 146 -5.18 -12.48 -22.77
C ALA A 146 -3.85 -12.50 -23.56
N LYS A 147 -2.72 -12.13 -22.93
CA LYS A 147 -1.39 -12.14 -23.53
C LYS A 147 -0.73 -13.52 -23.44
#